data_AF-A0A1A8C0T6-F1
#
_entry.id   AF-A0A1A8C0T6-F1
#
_cell.length_a   1.000
_cell.length_b   1.000
_cell.length_c   1.000
_cell.angle_alpha   90.00
_cell.angle_beta   90.00
_cell.angle_gamma   90.00
#
_symmetry.space_group_name_H-M   'P 1'
#
loop_
_entity.id
_entity.type
_entity.pdbx_description
1 polymer ?
#
loop_
_entity_poly.entity_id
_entity_poly.type
_entity_poly.pdbx_seq_one_letter_code
_entity_poly.pdbx_strand_id
1 'polypeptide(L)'
;VSLKPSPNTVHHILTHFKAFWNIINSISFLRDAIMRYVLTSRSHMIDSPPTYNAHYGYKSWEAYSNLSYYTRALPPVPQDCPTPMGVVGKKELPDVKVLAEKLLVRRKFIPDPQGTSLMFAFFAQHFTHQFFKSDMKNGPAFTVSKGHGVDLSHVYGVDLEKQHKLRLFKDGKLKYQVINGEVYPPTVKDVGVEMHYPPHVPDSQRLAVGHEAFGLVPGLMMYATIWLREHNRVCDVLKEVHPDWDDERLFQTSR
;
A
#
# COMPACT_ATOMS: atom_id res chain seq x y z
N VAL A 1 -16.91 37.05 5.70
CA VAL A 1 -17.23 35.93 6.64
C VAL A 1 -16.81 34.63 5.97
N SER A 2 -15.96 33.83 6.60
CA SER A 2 -15.59 32.51 6.06
C SER A 2 -16.67 31.49 6.42
N LEU A 3 -17.27 30.85 5.41
CA LEU A 3 -18.33 29.84 5.58
C LEU A 3 -17.77 28.42 5.75
N LYS A 4 -16.45 28.22 5.67
CA LYS A 4 -15.83 26.90 5.76
C LYS A 4 -15.82 26.40 7.22
N PRO A 5 -16.53 25.31 7.56
CA PRO A 5 -16.50 24.76 8.91
C PRO A 5 -15.12 24.18 9.24
N SER A 6 -14.79 24.13 10.54
CA SER A 6 -13.57 23.48 11.00
C SER A 6 -13.59 21.97 10.73
N PRO A 7 -12.44 21.30 10.60
CA PRO A 7 -12.39 19.84 10.48
C PRO A 7 -13.09 19.12 11.65
N ASN A 8 -12.98 19.64 12.86
CA ASN A 8 -13.66 19.09 14.05
C ASN A 8 -15.19 19.20 13.94
N THR A 9 -15.68 20.33 13.44
CA THR A 9 -17.13 20.52 13.19
C THR A 9 -17.63 19.50 12.16
N VAL A 10 -16.90 19.32 11.05
CA VAL A 10 -17.25 18.33 10.02
C VAL A 10 -17.23 16.91 10.59
N HIS A 11 -16.19 16.54 11.35
CA HIS A 11 -16.08 15.24 11.99
C HIS A 11 -17.24 14.97 12.96
N HIS A 12 -17.60 15.96 13.78
CA HIS A 12 -18.73 15.86 14.71
C HIS A 12 -20.04 15.58 13.97
N ILE A 13 -20.32 16.33 12.89
CA ILE A 13 -21.52 16.12 12.06
C ILE A 13 -21.55 14.69 11.49
N LEU A 14 -20.42 14.18 11.00
CA LEU A 14 -20.30 12.84 10.42
C LEU A 14 -20.48 11.70 11.45
N THR A 15 -20.27 11.95 12.74
CA THR A 15 -20.24 10.89 13.76
C THR A 15 -21.39 10.91 14.77
N HIS A 16 -22.21 11.96 14.84
CA HIS A 16 -23.23 12.12 15.90
C HIS A 16 -24.68 11.91 15.45
N PHE A 17 -25.05 12.27 14.21
CA PHE A 17 -26.45 12.31 13.76
C PHE A 17 -26.88 11.03 13.02
N LYS A 18 -26.82 9.86 13.67
CA LYS A 18 -27.06 8.57 13.02
C LYS A 18 -28.41 8.47 12.29
N ALA A 19 -29.51 8.94 12.90
CA ALA A 19 -30.84 8.89 12.27
C ALA A 19 -30.91 9.73 10.98
N PHE A 20 -30.31 10.93 11.02
CA PHE A 20 -30.16 11.78 9.84
C PHE A 20 -29.34 11.09 8.75
N TRP A 21 -28.19 10.50 9.10
CA TRP A 21 -27.35 9.77 8.15
C TRP A 21 -28.03 8.53 7.57
N ASN A 22 -28.86 7.82 8.33
CA ASN A 22 -29.65 6.70 7.81
C ASN A 22 -30.59 7.16 6.69
N ILE A 23 -31.24 8.31 6.84
CA ILE A 23 -32.10 8.90 5.80
C ILE A 23 -31.26 9.29 4.58
N ILE A 24 -30.17 10.04 4.78
CA ILE A 24 -29.28 10.45 3.70
C ILE A 24 -28.72 9.25 2.93
N ASN A 25 -28.29 8.21 3.62
CA ASN A 25 -27.71 7.01 3.01
C ASN A 25 -28.75 6.18 2.24
N SER A 26 -30.04 6.28 2.56
CA SER A 26 -31.12 5.62 1.84
C SER A 26 -31.48 6.31 0.51
N ILE A 27 -31.07 7.58 0.35
CA ILE A 27 -31.32 8.39 -0.85
C ILE A 27 -30.03 8.46 -1.66
N SER A 28 -29.89 7.59 -2.69
CA SER A 28 -28.68 7.47 -3.51
C SER A 28 -28.16 8.80 -4.02
N PHE A 29 -29.02 9.65 -4.57
CA PHE A 29 -28.63 10.98 -5.06
C PHE A 29 -27.92 11.83 -4.00
N LEU A 30 -28.39 11.86 -2.75
CA LEU A 30 -27.80 12.65 -1.67
C LEU A 30 -26.48 12.03 -1.18
N ARG A 31 -26.49 10.71 -0.95
CA ARG A 31 -25.28 9.96 -0.58
C ARG A 31 -24.17 10.15 -1.60
N ASP A 32 -24.49 10.01 -2.89
CA ASP A 32 -23.53 10.08 -3.98
C ASP A 32 -23.05 11.53 -4.21
N ALA A 33 -23.91 12.54 -4.00
CA ALA A 33 -23.51 13.94 -4.03
C ALA A 33 -22.51 14.28 -2.90
N ILE A 34 -22.77 13.81 -1.67
CA ILE A 34 -21.84 13.98 -0.54
C ILE A 34 -20.54 13.23 -0.82
N MET A 35 -20.60 11.99 -1.30
CA MET A 35 -19.40 11.22 -1.61
C MET A 35 -18.58 11.88 -2.72
N ARG A 36 -19.23 12.40 -3.77
CA ARG A 36 -18.56 13.17 -4.82
C ARG A 36 -17.83 14.38 -4.24
N TYR A 37 -18.48 15.14 -3.35
CA TYR A 37 -17.85 16.27 -2.67
C TYR A 37 -16.66 15.84 -1.82
N VAL A 38 -16.76 14.73 -1.07
CA VAL A 38 -15.64 14.18 -0.31
C VAL A 38 -14.48 13.82 -1.23
N LEU A 39 -14.73 13.13 -2.35
CA LEU A 39 -13.70 12.77 -3.31
C LEU A 39 -13.00 14.01 -3.89
N THR A 40 -13.75 14.98 -4.41
CA THR A 40 -13.18 16.16 -5.06
C THR A 40 -12.49 17.10 -4.06
N SER A 41 -13.08 17.30 -2.88
CA SER A 41 -12.48 18.18 -1.86
C SER A 41 -11.18 17.64 -1.31
N ARG A 42 -11.02 16.31 -1.23
CA ARG A 42 -9.79 15.67 -0.79
C ARG A 42 -8.75 15.58 -1.89
N SER A 43 -9.15 15.26 -3.13
CA SER A 43 -8.22 15.17 -4.25
C SER A 43 -7.59 16.53 -4.61
N HIS A 44 -8.33 17.64 -4.48
CA HIS A 44 -7.79 18.99 -4.72
C HIS A 44 -6.67 19.40 -3.75
N MET A 45 -6.43 18.65 -2.67
CA MET A 45 -5.31 18.92 -1.75
C MET A 45 -4.01 18.24 -2.18
N ILE A 46 -4.04 17.42 -3.23
CA ILE A 46 -2.88 16.69 -3.75
C ILE A 46 -2.48 17.30 -5.08
N ASP A 47 -1.21 17.70 -5.20
CA ASP A 47 -0.66 18.18 -6.45
C ASP A 47 -0.65 17.06 -7.51
N SER A 48 -1.26 17.34 -8.66
CA SER A 48 -1.23 16.46 -9.83
C SER A 48 -1.18 17.34 -11.09
N PRO A 49 -0.10 17.28 -11.90
CA PRO A 49 1.09 16.41 -11.79
C PRO A 49 1.95 16.63 -10.52
N PRO A 50 2.79 15.65 -10.11
CA PRO A 50 3.63 15.77 -8.92
C PRO A 50 4.65 16.90 -9.05
N THR A 51 4.98 17.55 -7.92
CA THR A 51 5.73 18.82 -7.88
C THR A 51 7.16 18.66 -7.38
N TYR A 52 7.34 18.31 -6.11
CA TYR A 52 8.63 18.26 -5.43
C TYR A 52 9.08 16.82 -5.16
N ASN A 53 10.36 16.63 -4.86
CA ASN A 53 10.87 15.42 -4.22
C ASN A 53 11.94 15.77 -3.17
N ALA A 54 12.66 14.79 -2.64
CA ALA A 54 13.67 15.02 -1.60
C ALA A 54 14.82 15.96 -2.03
N HIS A 55 15.17 15.97 -3.32
CA HIS A 55 16.30 16.74 -3.85
C HIS A 55 15.88 18.04 -4.55
N TYR A 56 14.68 18.08 -5.11
CA TYR A 56 14.17 19.24 -5.84
C TYR A 56 13.06 19.95 -5.05
N GLY A 57 13.41 21.10 -4.44
CA GLY A 57 12.46 22.03 -3.83
C GLY A 57 11.79 23.01 -4.80
N TYR A 58 11.95 22.77 -6.10
CA TYR A 58 11.34 23.49 -7.21
C TYR A 58 10.90 22.50 -8.28
N LYS A 59 9.96 22.91 -9.15
CA LYS A 59 9.47 22.08 -10.25
C LYS A 59 10.57 21.87 -11.29
N SER A 60 10.85 20.62 -11.64
CA SER A 60 11.82 20.27 -12.68
C SER A 60 11.36 19.04 -13.46
N TRP A 61 11.89 18.87 -14.67
CA TRP A 61 11.59 17.69 -15.49
C TRP A 61 12.07 16.39 -14.82
N GLU A 62 13.18 16.45 -14.09
CA GLU A 62 13.70 15.31 -13.32
C GLU A 62 12.75 14.93 -12.18
N ALA A 63 12.23 15.92 -11.43
CA ALA A 63 11.28 15.67 -10.34
C ALA A 63 9.95 15.07 -10.84
N TYR A 64 9.54 15.43 -12.06
CA TYR A 64 8.34 14.91 -12.70
C TYR A 64 8.54 13.51 -13.31
N SER A 65 9.65 13.30 -14.04
CA SER A 65 9.81 12.10 -14.88
C SER A 65 10.47 10.92 -14.17
N ASN A 66 11.28 11.14 -13.13
CA ASN A 66 11.95 10.06 -12.43
C ASN A 66 11.04 9.40 -11.37
N LEU A 67 10.35 8.35 -11.79
CA LEU A 67 9.46 7.54 -10.95
C LEU A 67 10.16 6.75 -9.83
N SER A 68 11.49 6.84 -9.71
CA SER A 68 12.18 6.21 -8.58
C SER A 68 12.11 7.06 -7.31
N TYR A 69 11.70 8.33 -7.39
CA TYR A 69 11.50 9.19 -6.22
C TYR A 69 10.09 9.09 -5.65
N TYR A 70 9.97 9.16 -4.33
CA TYR A 70 8.73 9.63 -3.72
C TYR A 70 8.57 11.14 -3.98
N THR A 71 7.36 11.55 -4.38
CA THR A 71 7.00 12.97 -4.41
C THR A 71 6.79 13.51 -2.99
N ARG A 72 6.82 14.84 -2.83
CA ARG A 72 6.57 15.51 -1.56
C ARG A 72 5.49 16.56 -1.70
N ALA A 73 4.57 16.58 -0.73
CA ALA A 73 3.53 17.61 -0.62
C ALA A 73 4.08 19.00 -0.26
N LEU A 74 5.27 19.07 0.35
CA LEU A 74 5.98 20.31 0.66
C LEU A 74 7.46 20.17 0.27
N PRO A 75 8.10 21.27 -0.19
CA PRO A 75 9.52 21.23 -0.55
C PRO A 75 10.39 20.89 0.67
N PRO A 76 11.61 20.35 0.46
CA PRO A 76 12.61 20.22 1.51
C PRO A 76 12.95 21.56 2.14
N VAL A 77 13.35 21.54 3.42
CA VAL A 77 13.98 22.69 4.06
C VAL A 77 15.28 22.99 3.30
N PRO A 78 15.51 24.24 2.84
CA PRO A 78 16.76 24.61 2.19
C PRO A 78 17.99 24.31 3.07
N GLN A 79 19.06 23.81 2.46
CA GLN A 79 20.26 23.37 3.20
C GLN A 79 21.00 24.52 3.91
N ASP A 80 20.80 25.75 3.45
CA ASP A 80 21.37 26.98 3.99
C ASP A 80 20.54 27.60 5.14
N CYS A 81 19.47 26.93 5.58
CA CYS A 81 18.67 27.39 6.70
C CYS A 81 19.46 27.36 8.03
N PRO A 82 19.28 28.36 8.92
CA PRO A 82 20.03 28.45 10.18
C PRO A 82 19.64 27.39 11.22
N THR A 83 18.51 26.70 11.02
CA THR A 83 18.06 25.57 11.87
C THR A 83 17.51 24.44 10.99
N PRO A 84 17.44 23.19 11.50
CA PRO A 84 16.90 22.06 10.76
C PRO A 84 15.43 22.22 10.31
N MET A 85 14.69 23.15 10.90
CA MET A 85 13.27 23.43 10.60
C MET A 85 13.07 24.79 9.91
N GLY A 86 14.12 25.37 9.32
CA GLY A 86 14.10 26.70 8.72
C GLY A 86 14.75 27.73 9.63
N VAL A 87 13.98 28.66 10.16
CA VAL A 87 14.50 29.77 11.01
C VAL A 87 14.12 29.67 12.48
N VAL A 88 13.34 28.66 12.86
CA VAL A 88 12.77 28.50 14.20
C VAL A 88 13.29 27.22 14.84
N GLY A 89 13.52 27.29 16.16
CA GLY A 89 13.91 26.14 16.97
C GLY A 89 15.39 26.16 17.33
N LYS A 90 15.86 25.05 17.90
CA LYS A 90 17.27 24.87 18.25
C LYS A 90 18.09 24.50 17.01
N LYS A 91 19.40 24.73 17.08
CA LYS A 91 20.35 24.33 16.02
C LYS A 91 20.39 22.83 15.78
N GLU A 92 20.09 22.04 16.80
CA GLU A 92 20.03 20.59 16.73
C GLU A 92 18.63 20.11 17.08
N LEU A 93 18.14 19.13 16.33
CA LEU A 93 16.91 18.42 16.68
C LEU A 93 17.14 17.58 17.95
N PRO A 94 16.08 17.31 18.72
CA PRO A 94 16.19 16.39 19.85
C PRO A 94 16.65 15.01 19.40
N ASP A 95 17.42 14.33 20.25
CA ASP A 95 17.87 12.97 20.00
C ASP A 95 16.68 12.01 19.77
N VAL A 96 16.75 11.24 18.68
CA VAL A 96 15.65 10.38 18.23
C VAL A 96 15.36 9.26 19.24
N LYS A 97 16.39 8.74 19.91
CA LYS A 97 16.23 7.69 20.93
C LYS A 97 15.52 8.25 22.16
N VAL A 98 15.89 9.45 22.60
CA VAL A 98 15.20 10.15 23.70
C VAL A 98 13.73 10.40 23.37
N LEU A 99 13.42 10.85 22.15
CA LEU A 99 12.02 11.03 21.71
C LEU A 99 11.26 9.70 21.73
N ALA A 100 11.84 8.64 21.18
CA ALA A 100 11.21 7.31 21.15
C ALA A 100 10.92 6.79 22.57
N GLU A 101 11.93 6.80 23.45
CA GLU A 101 11.82 6.29 24.83
C GLU A 101 10.85 7.11 25.69
N LYS A 102 10.84 8.43 25.54
CA LYS A 102 9.99 9.30 26.36
C LYS A 102 8.56 9.36 25.86
N LEU A 103 8.31 9.31 24.55
CA LEU A 103 7.01 9.64 23.96
C LEU A 103 6.32 8.48 23.23
N LEU A 104 7.06 7.52 22.65
CA LEU A 104 6.49 6.54 21.71
C LEU A 104 6.48 5.10 22.26
N VAL A 105 7.41 4.75 23.15
CA VAL A 105 7.46 3.41 23.74
C VAL A 105 6.19 3.15 24.55
N ARG A 106 5.46 2.10 24.15
CA ARG A 106 4.25 1.64 24.82
C ARG A 106 4.56 1.14 26.23
N ARG A 107 3.98 1.77 27.25
CA ARG A 107 4.09 1.34 28.66
C ARG A 107 2.97 0.38 29.08
N LYS A 108 1.76 0.63 28.57
CA LYS A 108 0.57 -0.20 28.73
C LYS A 108 -0.11 -0.31 27.38
N PHE A 109 -0.69 -1.46 27.08
CA PHE A 109 -1.52 -1.59 25.90
C PHE A 109 -2.76 -0.69 26.02
N ILE A 110 -2.98 0.13 25.00
CA ILE A 110 -4.16 0.99 24.87
C ILE A 110 -4.90 0.44 23.64
N PRO A 111 -6.03 -0.27 23.81
CA PRO A 111 -6.82 -0.74 22.69
C PRO A 111 -7.40 0.46 21.92
N ASP A 112 -7.58 0.31 20.61
CA ASP A 112 -8.26 1.32 19.81
C ASP A 112 -9.74 1.42 20.23
N PRO A 113 -10.23 2.61 20.65
CA PRO A 113 -11.62 2.78 21.09
C PRO A 113 -12.65 2.53 19.97
N GLN A 114 -12.24 2.52 18.70
CA GLN A 114 -13.14 2.17 17.59
C GLN A 114 -13.28 0.65 17.38
N GLY A 115 -12.56 -0.18 18.14
CA GLY A 115 -12.66 -1.64 18.06
C GLY A 115 -11.88 -2.26 16.89
N THR A 116 -10.87 -1.59 16.35
CA THR A 116 -10.04 -2.11 15.25
C THR A 116 -9.34 -3.42 15.63
N SER A 117 -9.49 -4.45 14.79
CA SER A 117 -8.90 -5.78 14.99
C SER A 117 -7.56 -5.97 14.26
N LEU A 118 -6.86 -7.08 14.55
CA LEU A 118 -5.65 -7.46 13.83
C LEU A 118 -5.89 -7.77 12.35
N MET A 119 -7.12 -8.15 11.97
CA MET A 119 -7.47 -8.36 10.57
C MET A 119 -7.30 -7.06 9.77
N PHE A 120 -7.74 -5.93 10.34
CA PHE A 120 -7.52 -4.61 9.76
C PHE A 120 -6.04 -4.20 9.79
N ALA A 121 -5.33 -4.46 10.89
CA ALA A 121 -3.91 -4.13 10.99
C ALA A 121 -3.07 -4.83 9.91
N PHE A 122 -3.31 -6.13 9.69
CA PHE A 122 -2.62 -6.87 8.63
C PHE A 122 -3.12 -6.52 7.23
N PHE A 123 -4.40 -6.15 7.06
CA PHE A 123 -4.88 -5.60 5.79
C PHE A 123 -4.12 -4.33 5.44
N ALA A 124 -4.04 -3.39 6.39
CA ALA A 124 -3.34 -2.13 6.22
C ALA A 124 -1.86 -2.37 5.89
N GLN A 125 -1.20 -3.28 6.60
CA GLN A 125 0.20 -3.63 6.31
C GLN A 125 0.34 -4.23 4.91
N HIS A 126 -0.42 -5.28 4.58
CA HIS A 126 -0.36 -5.93 3.27
C HIS A 126 -0.65 -4.96 2.11
N PHE A 127 -1.74 -4.21 2.22
CA PHE A 127 -2.19 -3.26 1.20
C PHE A 127 -1.19 -2.13 0.97
N THR A 128 -0.67 -1.52 2.03
CA THR A 128 0.22 -0.36 1.89
C THR A 128 1.60 -0.71 1.35
N HIS A 129 2.08 -1.93 1.61
CA HIS A 129 3.41 -2.37 1.16
C HIS A 129 3.49 -2.59 -0.36
N GLN A 130 2.39 -2.49 -1.11
CA GLN A 130 2.46 -2.48 -2.57
C GLN A 130 3.03 -1.15 -3.12
N PHE A 131 2.82 -0.04 -2.42
CA PHE A 131 3.29 1.30 -2.84
C PHE A 131 4.30 1.94 -1.86
N PHE A 132 4.44 1.45 -0.63
CA PHE A 132 5.54 1.80 0.26
C PHE A 132 6.63 0.75 0.23
N LYS A 133 7.54 0.88 -0.74
CA LYS A 133 8.71 0.03 -0.91
C LYS A 133 9.98 0.87 -1.05
N SER A 134 10.42 1.46 0.06
CA SER A 134 11.61 2.31 0.05
C SER A 134 12.85 1.56 -0.43
N ASP A 135 13.60 2.17 -1.33
CA ASP A 135 14.83 1.61 -1.87
C ASP A 135 15.97 1.81 -0.87
N MET A 136 16.26 0.76 -0.10
CA MET A 136 17.32 0.81 0.92
C MET A 136 18.73 0.99 0.33
N LYS A 137 18.94 0.75 -0.98
CA LYS A 137 20.24 0.96 -1.64
C LYS A 137 20.44 2.42 -2.01
N ASN A 138 19.40 3.05 -2.56
CA ASN A 138 19.45 4.46 -3.00
C ASN A 138 19.07 5.47 -1.89
N GLY A 139 18.47 4.99 -0.80
CA GLY A 139 18.15 5.79 0.38
C GLY A 139 16.65 6.13 0.50
N PRO A 140 16.26 6.81 1.59
CA PRO A 140 14.86 6.95 2.00
C PRO A 140 13.99 7.79 1.05
N ALA A 141 14.61 8.53 0.13
CA ALA A 141 13.91 9.33 -0.88
C ALA A 141 13.33 8.49 -2.03
N PHE A 142 13.81 7.25 -2.18
CA PHE A 142 13.57 6.43 -3.36
C PHE A 142 12.63 5.26 -3.08
N THR A 143 11.95 4.78 -4.12
CA THR A 143 11.05 3.63 -4.11
C THR A 143 11.41 2.64 -5.21
N VAL A 144 11.29 1.35 -4.92
CA VAL A 144 11.34 0.29 -5.93
C VAL A 144 9.95 0.00 -6.53
N SER A 145 8.87 0.52 -5.94
CA SER A 145 7.51 0.40 -6.48
C SER A 145 7.21 1.56 -7.43
N LYS A 146 7.53 1.38 -8.71
CA LYS A 146 7.37 2.40 -9.76
C LYS A 146 5.92 2.57 -10.25
N GLY A 147 4.99 1.72 -9.79
CA GLY A 147 3.56 1.85 -10.08
C GLY A 147 2.88 2.99 -9.29
N HIS A 148 3.48 3.45 -8.19
CA HIS A 148 3.01 4.58 -7.37
C HIS A 148 1.54 4.49 -6.91
N GLY A 149 1.03 3.28 -6.70
CA GLY A 149 -0.37 3.12 -6.33
C GLY A 149 -0.82 1.67 -6.19
N VAL A 150 -2.11 1.45 -6.44
CA VAL A 150 -2.76 0.15 -6.30
C VAL A 150 -2.61 -0.64 -7.60
N ASP A 151 -1.41 -1.17 -7.83
CA ASP A 151 -1.05 -1.96 -9.03
C ASP A 151 -0.99 -3.48 -8.76
N LEU A 152 -1.25 -3.87 -7.51
CA LEU A 152 -1.17 -5.22 -6.98
C LEU A 152 0.22 -5.88 -7.16
N SER A 153 1.30 -5.09 -7.26
CA SER A 153 2.68 -5.59 -7.36
C SER A 153 3.11 -6.46 -6.17
N HIS A 154 2.52 -6.23 -5.00
CA HIS A 154 2.68 -7.10 -3.83
C HIS A 154 2.13 -8.54 -4.01
N VAL A 155 1.24 -8.76 -4.97
CA VAL A 155 0.74 -10.09 -5.39
C VAL A 155 1.50 -10.57 -6.63
N TYR A 156 1.58 -9.71 -7.66
CA TYR A 156 2.04 -10.09 -9.00
C TYR A 156 3.54 -9.86 -9.27
N GLY A 157 4.27 -9.24 -8.35
CA GLY A 157 5.65 -8.80 -8.56
C GLY A 157 5.76 -7.36 -9.08
N VAL A 158 6.90 -6.71 -8.78
CA VAL A 158 7.19 -5.32 -9.20
C VAL A 158 7.73 -5.21 -10.63
N ASP A 159 8.22 -6.33 -11.17
CA ASP A 159 8.76 -6.43 -12.52
C ASP A 159 8.21 -7.67 -13.24
N LEU A 160 8.35 -7.67 -14.57
CA LEU A 160 7.80 -8.70 -15.43
C LEU A 160 8.49 -10.06 -15.21
N GLU A 161 9.77 -10.08 -14.86
CA GLU A 161 10.50 -11.32 -14.61
C GLU A 161 9.94 -12.06 -13.39
N LYS A 162 9.75 -11.35 -12.27
CA LYS A 162 9.13 -11.90 -11.06
C LYS A 162 7.69 -12.33 -11.33
N GLN A 163 6.93 -11.53 -12.09
CA GLN A 163 5.57 -11.88 -12.48
C GLN A 163 5.52 -13.20 -13.26
N HIS A 164 6.38 -13.36 -14.27
CA HIS A 164 6.47 -14.59 -15.06
C HIS A 164 6.84 -15.80 -14.19
N LYS A 165 7.79 -15.65 -13.27
CA LYS A 165 8.17 -16.74 -12.36
C LYS A 165 7.00 -17.20 -11.48
N LEU A 166 6.15 -16.28 -11.04
CA LEU A 166 4.97 -16.54 -10.20
C LEU A 166 3.76 -17.07 -10.98
N ARG A 167 3.67 -16.85 -12.29
CA ARG A 167 2.58 -17.33 -13.15
C ARG A 167 2.68 -18.81 -13.46
N LEU A 168 1.53 -19.46 -13.56
CA LEU A 168 1.40 -20.86 -13.99
C LEU A 168 1.52 -20.99 -15.52
N PHE A 169 1.18 -19.93 -16.26
CA PHE A 169 1.03 -19.94 -17.72
C PHE A 169 0.04 -20.99 -18.22
N LYS A 170 -0.99 -21.22 -17.40
CA LYS A 170 -2.14 -22.03 -17.73
C LYS A 170 -3.39 -21.41 -17.13
N ASP A 171 -4.41 -21.23 -17.96
CA ASP A 171 -5.72 -20.69 -17.59
C ASP A 171 -5.66 -19.34 -16.84
N GLY A 172 -4.63 -18.53 -17.10
CA GLY A 172 -4.39 -17.24 -16.48
C GLY A 172 -3.91 -17.29 -15.04
N LYS A 173 -3.62 -18.46 -14.48
CA LYS A 173 -3.43 -18.64 -13.03
C LYS A 173 -2.04 -18.28 -12.53
N LEU A 174 -1.95 -18.01 -11.23
CA LEU A 174 -0.72 -18.01 -10.46
C LEU A 174 -0.37 -19.44 -10.02
N LYS A 175 0.94 -19.74 -9.92
CA LYS A 175 1.45 -20.99 -9.32
C LYS A 175 1.04 -21.08 -7.86
N TYR A 176 0.89 -22.30 -7.37
CA TYR A 176 0.49 -22.60 -6.00
C TYR A 176 0.97 -23.99 -5.60
N GLN A 177 0.86 -24.31 -4.32
CA GLN A 177 0.99 -25.66 -3.79
C GLN A 177 -0.24 -26.04 -2.97
N VAL A 178 -0.46 -27.34 -2.77
CA VAL A 178 -1.54 -27.85 -1.93
C VAL A 178 -0.95 -28.56 -0.72
N ILE A 179 -1.26 -28.07 0.48
CA ILE A 179 -0.82 -28.64 1.75
C ILE A 179 -2.06 -28.96 2.57
N ASN A 180 -2.23 -30.22 2.98
CA ASN A 180 -3.40 -30.67 3.74
C ASN A 180 -4.76 -30.31 3.09
N GLY A 181 -4.83 -30.39 1.76
CA GLY A 181 -6.04 -30.06 0.99
C GLY A 181 -6.27 -28.56 0.75
N GLU A 182 -5.40 -27.69 1.28
CA GLU A 182 -5.54 -26.24 1.18
C GLU A 182 -4.51 -25.62 0.23
N VAL A 183 -4.91 -24.60 -0.53
CA VAL A 183 -4.06 -23.89 -1.49
C VAL A 183 -3.18 -22.86 -0.78
N TYR A 184 -1.87 -22.90 -1.01
CA TYR A 184 -0.89 -21.94 -0.51
C TYR A 184 -0.01 -21.41 -1.66
N PRO A 185 0.67 -20.26 -1.48
CA PRO A 185 1.69 -19.80 -2.42
C PRO A 185 2.77 -20.87 -2.68
N PRO A 186 3.41 -20.87 -3.85
CA PRO A 186 4.46 -21.84 -4.18
C PRO A 186 5.70 -21.60 -3.32
N THR A 187 6.68 -22.51 -3.36
CA THR A 187 7.94 -22.31 -2.64
C THR A 187 8.97 -21.57 -3.49
N VAL A 188 9.95 -20.91 -2.86
CA VAL A 188 11.10 -20.31 -3.53
C VAL A 188 11.84 -21.36 -4.36
N LYS A 189 11.97 -22.59 -3.86
CA LYS A 189 12.59 -23.70 -4.59
C LYS A 189 11.89 -23.97 -5.94
N ASP A 190 10.58 -23.81 -6.02
CA ASP A 190 9.80 -24.14 -7.22
C ASP A 190 9.79 -23.02 -8.27
N VAL A 191 9.92 -21.76 -7.84
CA VAL A 191 9.77 -20.59 -8.74
C VAL A 191 11.04 -19.76 -8.91
N GLY A 192 12.03 -19.88 -8.03
CA GLY A 192 13.29 -19.15 -8.12
C GLY A 192 13.15 -17.63 -8.00
N VAL A 193 12.21 -17.14 -7.19
CA VAL A 193 12.08 -15.70 -6.89
C VAL A 193 12.79 -15.35 -5.58
N GLU A 194 13.36 -14.16 -5.52
CA GLU A 194 13.96 -13.64 -4.30
C GLU A 194 12.88 -13.31 -3.25
N MET A 195 13.09 -13.80 -2.04
CA MET A 195 12.28 -13.55 -0.86
C MET A 195 13.17 -13.30 0.35
N HIS A 196 12.80 -12.34 1.20
CA HIS A 196 13.51 -12.06 2.44
C HIS A 196 13.02 -13.01 3.53
N TYR A 197 13.84 -14.02 3.83
CA TYR A 197 13.69 -14.92 4.96
C TYR A 197 15.00 -15.00 5.75
N PRO A 198 14.97 -15.39 7.03
CA PRO A 198 16.19 -15.72 7.75
C PRO A 198 17.03 -16.78 7.02
N PRO A 199 18.36 -16.67 7.00
CA PRO A 199 19.23 -17.50 6.15
C PRO A 199 19.15 -19.00 6.47
N HIS A 200 18.73 -19.36 7.69
CA HIS A 200 18.60 -20.75 8.14
C HIS A 200 17.33 -21.46 7.63
N VAL A 201 16.33 -20.73 7.14
CA VAL A 201 15.11 -21.34 6.57
C VAL A 201 15.43 -21.83 5.16
N PRO A 202 15.25 -23.11 4.80
CA PRO A 202 15.57 -23.60 3.46
C PRO A 202 14.55 -23.14 2.41
N ASP A 203 14.94 -23.04 1.14
CA ASP A 203 14.07 -22.55 0.06
C ASP A 203 12.80 -23.40 -0.16
N SER A 204 12.83 -24.68 0.22
CA SER A 204 11.65 -25.55 0.21
C SER A 204 10.60 -25.22 1.27
N GLN A 205 10.92 -24.36 2.24
CA GLN A 205 10.01 -23.88 3.29
C GLN A 205 9.68 -22.38 3.15
N ARG A 206 10.31 -21.68 2.21
CA ARG A 206 10.07 -20.26 1.94
C ARG A 206 8.93 -20.13 0.95
N LEU A 207 7.81 -19.55 1.36
CA LEU A 207 6.72 -19.22 0.44
C LEU A 207 7.10 -18.02 -0.43
N ALA A 208 6.76 -18.10 -1.71
CA ALA A 208 7.07 -17.12 -2.75
C ALA A 208 5.83 -16.34 -3.17
N VAL A 209 5.89 -15.01 -3.08
CA VAL A 209 4.80 -14.08 -3.43
C VAL A 209 5.38 -12.82 -4.09
N GLY A 210 4.52 -11.92 -4.60
CA GLY A 210 4.96 -10.69 -5.26
C GLY A 210 5.86 -9.81 -4.40
N HIS A 211 5.52 -9.60 -3.13
CA HIS A 211 6.33 -8.80 -2.19
C HIS A 211 7.34 -9.66 -1.41
N GLU A 212 8.64 -9.38 -1.60
CA GLU A 212 9.77 -10.12 -1.04
C GLU A 212 9.79 -10.22 0.49
N ALA A 213 9.27 -9.21 1.20
CA ALA A 213 9.25 -9.19 2.66
C ALA A 213 8.03 -9.86 3.34
N PHE A 214 7.07 -10.43 2.59
CA PHE A 214 5.83 -10.96 3.19
C PHE A 214 6.02 -12.26 3.97
N GLY A 215 7.20 -12.89 3.89
CA GLY A 215 7.62 -13.96 4.79
C GLY A 215 7.88 -13.52 6.23
N LEU A 216 7.91 -12.21 6.51
CA LEU A 216 8.28 -11.65 7.82
C LEU A 216 7.26 -11.99 8.92
N VAL A 217 5.96 -11.95 8.62
CA VAL A 217 4.90 -12.25 9.58
C VAL A 217 3.76 -13.05 8.94
N PRO A 218 3.12 -13.99 9.67
CA PRO A 218 2.04 -14.80 9.12
C PRO A 218 0.84 -14.01 8.61
N GLY A 219 0.55 -12.85 9.19
CA GLY A 219 -0.59 -12.01 8.76
C GLY A 219 -0.45 -11.47 7.33
N LEU A 220 0.78 -11.20 6.87
CA LEU A 220 1.03 -10.81 5.48
C LEU A 220 0.85 -11.99 4.54
N MET A 221 1.39 -13.15 4.90
CA MET A 221 1.25 -14.38 4.11
C MET A 221 -0.20 -14.88 4.05
N MET A 222 -0.98 -14.66 5.11
CA MET A 222 -2.42 -14.93 5.13
C MET A 222 -3.13 -14.14 4.02
N TYR A 223 -2.94 -12.82 3.95
CA TYR A 223 -3.55 -12.02 2.88
C TYR A 223 -3.01 -12.39 1.50
N ALA A 224 -1.71 -12.66 1.37
CA ALA A 224 -1.15 -13.09 0.09
C ALA A 224 -1.77 -14.41 -0.39
N THR A 225 -2.04 -15.34 0.53
CA THR A 225 -2.74 -16.60 0.23
C THR A 225 -4.19 -16.36 -0.19
N ILE A 226 -4.91 -15.46 0.50
CA ILE A 226 -6.30 -15.08 0.15
C ILE A 226 -6.34 -14.49 -1.27
N TRP A 227 -5.47 -13.54 -1.59
CA TRP A 227 -5.45 -12.88 -2.91
C TRP A 227 -5.01 -13.81 -4.03
N LEU A 228 -4.09 -14.75 -3.77
CA LEU A 228 -3.73 -15.78 -4.74
C LEU A 228 -4.92 -16.71 -5.05
N ARG A 229 -5.65 -17.14 -4.02
CA ARG A 229 -6.86 -17.96 -4.20
C ARG A 229 -7.93 -17.19 -4.97
N GLU A 230 -8.14 -15.91 -4.63
CA GLU A 230 -9.11 -15.07 -5.34
C GLU A 230 -8.75 -14.88 -6.80
N HIS A 231 -7.48 -14.60 -7.12
CA HIS A 231 -7.02 -14.49 -8.50
C HIS A 231 -7.34 -15.77 -9.28
N ASN A 232 -6.94 -16.94 -8.77
CA ASN A 232 -7.18 -18.20 -9.46
C ASN A 232 -8.69 -18.54 -9.57
N ARG A 233 -9.50 -18.14 -8.58
CA ARG A 233 -10.97 -18.28 -8.63
C ARG A 233 -11.59 -17.39 -9.70
N VAL A 234 -11.11 -16.14 -9.85
CA VAL A 234 -11.56 -15.23 -10.91
C VAL A 234 -11.17 -15.78 -12.28
N CYS A 235 -9.96 -16.33 -12.43
CA CYS A 235 -9.55 -17.01 -13.67
C CYS A 235 -10.51 -18.15 -14.05
N ASP A 236 -10.95 -18.97 -13.09
CA ASP A 236 -11.92 -20.05 -13.32
C ASP A 236 -13.27 -19.50 -13.82
N VAL A 237 -13.80 -18.46 -13.18
CA VAL A 237 -15.05 -17.79 -13.60
C VAL A 237 -14.90 -17.21 -15.01
N LEU A 238 -13.78 -16.55 -15.31
CA LEU A 238 -13.54 -15.97 -16.63
C LEU A 238 -13.39 -17.05 -17.71
N LYS A 239 -12.76 -18.18 -17.40
CA LYS A 239 -12.60 -19.29 -18.36
C LYS A 239 -13.94 -19.96 -18.68
N GLU A 240 -14.85 -20.04 -17.72
CA GLU A 240 -16.22 -20.55 -17.93
C GLU A 240 -17.01 -19.63 -18.87
N VAL A 241 -16.94 -18.32 -18.64
CA VAL A 241 -17.67 -17.31 -19.46
C VAL A 241 -16.99 -17.09 -20.81
N HIS A 242 -15.68 -17.24 -20.88
CA HIS A 242 -14.86 -17.02 -22.07
C HIS A 242 -13.93 -18.21 -22.36
N PRO A 243 -14.47 -19.34 -22.84
CA PRO A 243 -13.67 -20.55 -23.11
C PRO A 243 -12.57 -20.34 -24.16
N ASP A 244 -12.76 -19.38 -25.07
CA ASP A 244 -11.86 -19.02 -26.15
C ASP A 244 -10.67 -18.15 -25.73
N TRP A 245 -10.67 -17.59 -24.51
CA TRP A 245 -9.56 -16.75 -24.05
C TRP A 245 -8.30 -17.56 -23.73
N ASP A 246 -7.16 -16.99 -24.11
CA ASP A 246 -5.84 -17.49 -23.80
C ASP A 246 -5.40 -17.17 -22.36
N ASP A 247 -4.27 -17.75 -21.95
CA ASP A 247 -3.70 -17.54 -20.61
C ASP A 247 -3.42 -16.07 -20.30
N GLU A 248 -2.84 -15.33 -21.25
CA GLU A 248 -2.43 -13.95 -21.03
C GLU A 248 -3.65 -13.06 -20.78
N ARG A 249 -4.70 -13.19 -21.61
CA ARG A 249 -5.92 -12.40 -21.46
C ARG A 249 -6.63 -12.72 -20.14
N LEU A 250 -6.67 -13.99 -19.73
CA LEU A 250 -7.24 -14.40 -18.44
C LEU A 250 -6.45 -13.82 -17.27
N PHE A 251 -5.12 -13.89 -17.32
CA PHE A 251 -4.25 -13.33 -16.27
C PHE A 251 -4.43 -11.82 -16.14
N GLN A 252 -4.37 -11.07 -17.25
CA GLN A 252 -4.49 -9.61 -17.22
C GLN A 252 -5.90 -9.12 -16.86
N THR A 253 -6.95 -9.88 -17.22
CA THR A 253 -8.34 -9.51 -16.83
C THR A 253 -8.63 -9.84 -15.37
N SER A 254 -7.98 -10.87 -14.82
CA SER A 254 -8.10 -11.23 -13.40
C SER A 254 -7.27 -10.34 -12.47
N ARG A 255 -6.28 -9.64 -13.03
CA ARG A 255 -5.43 -8.68 -12.32
C ARG A 255 -6.16 -7.38 -12.01
#